data_AF-A0A522HCW3-F1
#
_entry.id   AF-A0A522HCW3-F1
#
_cell.length_a   1.000
_cell.length_b   1.000
_cell.length_c   1.000
_cell.angle_alpha   90.00
_cell.angle_beta   90.00
_cell.angle_gamma   90.00
#
_symmetry.space_group_name_H-M   'P 1'
#
loop_
_entity.id
_entity.type
_entity.pdbx_description
1 polymer ?
#
loop_
_entity_poly.entity_id
_entity_poly.type
_entity_poly.pdbx_seq_one_letter_code
_entity_poly.pdbx_strand_id
1 'polypeptide(L)'
;MHAVSEQSPALIRLRDYRAPAWSVETIEMDVDLGIDASEISARLQLRRDPAQQAPLQLDGENLQLLSIRLDGEQLSASAYRYDGTVLEVDGVRDGSVLETRVRVRPAANTALEGLYLSGPHETGFLLTQCEAEGFRHITFFPDRPDVLSRYTVTLRADRERFPVLLAGGNPDGAGALEGGRHWARFVDPHPKPSYLFAVVAGRLERIERDYVTADGRAVKLNIWAEADAIDRCHYALDALERAMRWDEQVYGRNYDLDVFHVVATHDFNMGAMENKGLNIFNAKYLLADPDSTTDEEYRHIEAVVAHEYFHNWSGNRVTCRDWFQLSLK
;
A
#
# COMPACT_ATOMS: atom_id res chain seq x y z
N MET A 1 23.03 -18.00 22.07
CA MET A 1 21.88 -17.29 22.69
C MET A 1 22.28 -15.84 22.85
N HIS A 2 22.02 -15.01 21.83
CA HIS A 2 22.13 -13.57 22.00
C HIS A 2 20.81 -13.11 22.61
N ALA A 3 20.88 -12.58 23.83
CA ALA A 3 19.76 -11.94 24.49
C ALA A 3 19.33 -10.76 23.63
N VAL A 4 18.15 -10.85 23.02
CA VAL A 4 17.46 -9.70 22.45
C VAL A 4 17.19 -8.77 23.62
N SER A 5 17.80 -7.58 23.63
CA SER A 5 17.48 -6.60 24.66
C SER A 5 16.03 -6.17 24.44
N GLU A 6 15.15 -6.51 25.37
CA GLU A 6 13.80 -5.94 25.47
C GLU A 6 13.91 -4.45 25.82
N GLN A 7 14.24 -3.60 24.85
CA GLN A 7 13.95 -2.19 24.96
C GLN A 7 12.46 -2.03 24.72
N SER A 8 11.71 -1.71 25.77
CA SER A 8 10.30 -1.33 25.62
C SER A 8 10.21 -0.13 24.66
N PRO A 9 9.25 -0.13 23.72
CA PRO A 9 9.11 0.96 22.77
C PRO A 9 8.97 2.29 23.51
N ALA A 10 9.63 3.33 22.99
CA ALA A 10 9.61 4.64 23.60
C ALA A 10 8.18 5.20 23.62
N LEU A 11 7.75 5.76 24.76
CA LEU A 11 6.43 6.36 24.88
C LEU A 11 6.33 7.60 23.97
N ILE A 12 5.49 7.52 22.93
CA ILE A 12 5.16 8.63 22.05
C ILE A 12 4.02 9.46 22.66
N ARG A 13 4.11 10.80 22.60
CA ARG A 13 3.06 11.69 23.10
C ARG A 13 2.65 12.72 22.04
N LEU A 14 1.35 13.00 21.95
CA LEU A 14 0.81 14.03 21.05
C LEU A 14 1.50 15.40 21.21
N ARG A 15 1.76 15.82 22.46
CA ARG A 15 2.41 17.12 22.74
C ARG A 15 3.85 17.21 22.22
N ASP A 16 4.48 16.08 21.94
CA ASP A 16 5.87 15.98 21.49
C ASP A 16 5.94 15.96 19.93
N TYR A 17 4.80 16.10 19.23
CA TYR A 17 4.76 16.21 17.78
C TYR A 17 5.70 17.30 17.26
N ARG A 18 6.47 16.94 16.24
CA ARG A 18 7.29 17.84 15.44
C ARG A 18 7.09 17.51 13.96
N ALA A 19 7.00 18.55 13.14
CA ALA A 19 6.99 18.39 11.69
C ALA A 19 8.28 17.66 11.23
N PRO A 20 8.19 16.82 10.19
CA PRO A 20 9.34 16.04 9.74
C PRO A 20 10.44 16.98 9.21
N ALA A 21 11.68 16.74 9.62
CA ALA A 21 12.84 17.50 9.11
C ALA A 21 13.16 17.15 7.64
N TRP A 22 12.74 15.96 7.21
CA TRP A 22 12.91 15.43 5.87
C TRP A 22 11.58 14.90 5.36
N SER A 23 11.24 15.22 4.12
CA SER A 23 10.12 14.62 3.40
C SER A 23 10.59 13.95 2.11
N VAL A 24 9.73 13.11 1.57
CA VAL A 24 9.94 12.45 0.26
C VAL A 24 8.95 13.06 -0.72
N GLU A 25 9.43 13.76 -1.73
CA GLU A 25 8.55 14.40 -2.72
C GLU A 25 7.98 13.38 -3.71
N THR A 26 8.83 12.50 -4.22
CA THR A 26 8.47 11.39 -5.09
C THR A 26 9.20 10.13 -4.66
N ILE A 27 8.53 9.00 -4.84
CA ILE A 27 9.10 7.66 -4.69
C ILE A 27 8.81 6.85 -5.95
N GLU A 28 9.88 6.28 -6.51
CA GLU A 28 9.82 5.32 -7.60
C GLU A 28 10.21 3.96 -7.07
N MET A 29 9.37 2.95 -7.28
CA MET A 29 9.55 1.59 -6.78
C MET A 29 9.61 0.58 -7.91
N ASP A 30 10.59 -0.30 -7.83
CA ASP A 30 10.74 -1.48 -8.65
C ASP A 30 10.62 -2.70 -7.73
N VAL A 31 9.51 -3.44 -7.84
CA VAL A 31 9.19 -4.56 -6.96
C VAL A 31 9.27 -5.86 -7.76
N ASP A 32 10.35 -6.60 -7.56
CA ASP A 32 10.53 -7.95 -8.09
C ASP A 32 9.90 -8.94 -7.09
N LEU A 33 8.74 -9.46 -7.45
CA LEU A 33 7.86 -10.24 -6.58
C LEU A 33 8.21 -11.73 -6.62
N GLY A 34 8.44 -12.27 -5.42
CA GLY A 34 8.59 -13.69 -5.15
C GLY A 34 8.08 -14.03 -3.76
N ILE A 35 7.58 -15.26 -3.60
CA ILE A 35 6.94 -15.74 -2.36
C ILE A 35 7.95 -15.85 -1.21
N ASP A 36 9.08 -16.51 -1.47
CA ASP A 36 10.13 -16.70 -0.47
C ASP A 36 11.03 -15.48 -0.32
N ALA A 37 11.19 -14.73 -1.40
CA ALA A 37 11.99 -13.52 -1.46
C ALA A 37 11.41 -12.56 -2.49
N SER A 38 11.09 -11.34 -2.05
CA SER A 38 10.83 -10.21 -2.94
C SER A 38 11.96 -9.20 -2.79
N GLU A 39 12.36 -8.59 -3.91
CA GLU A 39 13.37 -7.53 -3.91
C GLU A 39 12.75 -6.21 -4.33
N ILE A 40 13.00 -5.18 -3.53
CA ILE A 40 12.40 -3.86 -3.71
C ILE A 40 13.52 -2.87 -3.91
N SER A 41 13.54 -2.21 -5.06
CA SER A 41 14.36 -1.02 -5.27
C SER A 41 13.49 0.22 -5.11
N ALA A 42 13.87 1.13 -4.22
CA ALA A 42 13.17 2.38 -3.97
C ALA A 42 14.10 3.56 -4.22
N ARG A 43 13.66 4.51 -5.04
CA ARG A 43 14.35 5.77 -5.34
C ARG A 43 13.53 6.92 -4.75
N LEU A 44 14.09 7.59 -3.75
CA LEU A 44 13.46 8.65 -2.98
C LEU A 44 14.04 10.01 -3.38
N GLN A 45 13.18 10.92 -3.82
CA GLN A 45 13.54 12.33 -4.01
C GLN A 45 13.35 13.06 -2.67
N LEU A 46 14.45 13.38 -2.00
CA LEU A 46 14.42 13.91 -0.64
C LEU A 46 14.33 15.43 -0.63
N ARG A 47 13.54 15.96 0.30
CA ARG A 47 13.46 17.40 0.60
C ARG A 47 13.73 17.62 2.07
N ARG A 48 14.52 18.65 2.36
CA ARG A 48 14.87 19.02 3.73
C ARG A 48 14.14 20.30 4.12
N ASP A 49 13.60 20.33 5.33
CA ASP A 49 13.16 21.58 5.93
C ASP A 49 14.39 22.46 6.25
N PRO A 50 14.55 23.63 5.62
CA PRO A 50 15.71 24.50 5.84
C PRO A 50 15.77 25.06 7.27
N ALA A 51 14.66 25.05 8.02
CA ALA A 51 14.62 25.47 9.41
C ALA A 51 15.10 24.39 10.39
N GLN A 52 15.32 23.15 9.92
CA GLN A 52 15.67 22.02 10.79
C GLN A 52 17.09 21.47 10.51
N GLN A 53 17.85 21.30 11.59
CA GLN A 53 19.15 20.64 11.57
C GLN A 53 19.05 19.25 12.18
N ALA A 54 18.49 18.31 11.41
CA ALA A 54 18.39 16.90 11.77
C ALA A 54 18.98 15.99 10.67
N PRO A 55 19.58 14.86 11.03
CA PRO A 55 20.02 13.84 10.06
C PRO A 55 18.82 13.24 9.33
N LEU A 56 19.07 12.63 8.16
CA LEU A 56 18.07 11.81 7.50
C LEU A 56 17.94 10.51 8.28
N GLN A 57 16.75 10.24 8.80
CA GLN A 57 16.38 8.98 9.45
C GLN A 57 15.18 8.39 8.70
N LEU A 58 15.29 7.12 8.33
CA LEU A 58 14.27 6.36 7.63
C LEU A 58 13.94 5.11 8.43
N ASP A 59 12.66 4.87 8.68
CA ASP A 59 12.17 3.67 9.32
C ASP A 59 12.34 2.49 8.34
N GLY A 60 12.78 1.35 8.86
CA GLY A 60 12.97 0.12 8.09
C GLY A 60 13.20 -1.07 9.00
N GLU A 61 12.28 -2.01 9.01
CA GLU A 61 12.27 -3.13 9.95
C GLU A 61 12.21 -4.47 9.23
N ASN A 62 13.00 -5.45 9.67
CA ASN A 62 13.10 -6.78 9.06
C ASN A 62 13.55 -6.75 7.57
N LEU A 63 14.32 -5.73 7.18
CA LEU A 63 14.83 -5.55 5.83
C LEU A 63 16.25 -6.11 5.68
N GLN A 64 16.49 -6.91 4.64
CA GLN A 64 17.86 -7.19 4.22
C GLN A 64 18.32 -6.12 3.23
N LEU A 65 19.11 -5.14 3.68
CA LEU A 65 19.71 -4.13 2.80
C LEU A 65 20.72 -4.79 1.84
N LEU A 66 20.46 -4.71 0.53
CA LEU A 66 21.33 -5.25 -0.52
C LEU A 66 22.26 -4.19 -1.12
N SER A 67 21.74 -2.98 -1.35
CA SER A 67 22.55 -1.86 -1.83
C SER A 67 21.92 -0.52 -1.46
N ILE A 68 22.75 0.51 -1.31
CA ILE A 68 22.34 1.89 -1.03
C ILE A 68 23.20 2.86 -1.84
N ARG A 69 22.58 3.83 -2.51
CA ARG A 69 23.25 4.89 -3.28
C ARG A 69 22.69 6.24 -2.89
N LEU A 70 23.55 7.25 -2.92
CA LEU A 70 23.17 8.65 -2.75
C LEU A 70 23.66 9.42 -3.95
N ASP A 71 22.76 10.16 -4.60
CA ASP A 71 23.06 10.97 -5.79
C ASP A 71 23.77 10.16 -6.91
N GLY A 72 23.40 8.88 -7.05
CA GLY A 72 23.97 7.92 -8.02
C GLY A 72 25.23 7.20 -7.56
N GLU A 73 25.86 7.64 -6.47
CA GLU A 73 27.09 7.06 -5.93
C GLU A 73 26.81 5.97 -4.90
N GLN A 74 27.52 4.84 -5.02
CA GLN A 74 27.43 3.73 -4.05
C GLN A 74 28.01 4.16 -2.70
N LEU A 75 27.20 4.12 -1.64
CA LEU A 75 27.69 4.43 -0.29
C LEU A 75 28.54 3.29 0.28
N SER A 76 29.59 3.66 1.01
CA SER A 76 30.36 2.74 1.84
C SER A 76 29.63 2.43 3.14
N ALA A 77 29.98 1.32 3.80
CA ALA A 77 29.39 0.94 5.09
C ALA A 77 29.65 1.93 6.24
N SER A 78 30.58 2.88 6.06
CA SER A 78 30.85 3.94 7.04
C SER A 78 30.01 5.19 6.82
N ALA A 79 29.28 5.29 5.71
CA ALA A 79 28.49 6.47 5.33
C ALA A 79 27.00 6.36 5.72
N TYR A 80 26.62 5.27 6.40
CA TYR A 80 25.29 5.08 6.95
C TYR A 80 25.35 4.17 8.18
N ARG A 81 24.29 4.21 8.99
CA ARG A 81 24.10 3.36 10.18
C ARG A 81 22.71 2.75 10.10
N TYR A 82 22.61 1.44 10.28
CA TYR A 82 21.34 0.73 10.36
C TYR A 82 21.37 -0.19 11.59
N ASP A 83 20.47 0.04 12.53
CA ASP A 83 20.39 -0.71 13.79
C ASP A 83 19.35 -1.85 13.75
N GLY A 84 18.68 -2.03 12.62
CA GLY A 84 17.61 -3.00 12.42
C GLY A 84 16.21 -2.39 12.40
N THR A 85 16.05 -1.12 12.81
CA THR A 85 14.77 -0.40 12.78
C THR A 85 14.87 0.96 12.10
N VAL A 86 16.01 1.65 12.20
CA VAL A 86 16.23 2.98 11.63
C VAL A 86 17.51 3.02 10.81
N LEU A 87 17.40 3.47 9.56
CA LEU A 87 18.52 3.79 8.68
C LEU A 87 18.82 5.29 8.75
N GLU A 88 20.03 5.62 9.19
CA GLU A 88 20.56 6.97 9.20
C GLU A 88 21.65 7.12 8.12
N VAL A 89 21.54 8.14 7.26
CA VAL A 89 22.44 8.33 6.11
C VAL A 89 23.19 9.65 6.22
N ASP A 90 24.52 9.60 6.05
CA ASP A 90 25.38 10.78 6.09
C ASP A 90 25.44 11.50 4.73
N GLY A 91 25.80 12.79 4.75
CA GLY A 91 26.07 13.55 3.53
C GLY A 91 24.84 13.93 2.69
N VAL A 92 23.62 13.61 3.14
CA VAL A 92 22.37 13.93 2.46
C VAL A 92 22.13 15.45 2.47
N ARG A 93 21.73 16.00 1.31
CA ARG A 93 21.42 17.43 1.11
C ARG A 93 19.97 17.58 0.66
N ASP A 94 19.44 18.81 0.73
CA ASP A 94 18.14 19.10 0.10
C ASP A 94 18.22 18.81 -1.41
N GLY A 95 17.24 18.09 -1.93
CA GLY A 95 17.22 17.65 -3.32
C GLY A 95 18.04 16.40 -3.62
N SER A 96 18.71 15.80 -2.62
CA SER A 96 19.41 14.52 -2.81
C SER A 96 18.45 13.40 -3.21
N VAL A 97 18.98 12.43 -3.94
CA VAL A 97 18.27 11.21 -4.35
C VAL A 97 18.88 10.03 -3.61
N LEU A 98 18.08 9.35 -2.79
CA LEU A 98 18.49 8.12 -2.12
C LEU A 98 17.90 6.92 -2.85
N GLU A 99 18.73 5.97 -3.23
CA GLU A 99 18.30 4.71 -3.82
C GLU A 99 18.67 3.58 -2.88
N THR A 100 17.70 2.74 -2.53
CA THR A 100 17.93 1.53 -1.74
C THR A 100 17.41 0.31 -2.50
N ARG A 101 18.09 -0.83 -2.35
CA ARG A 101 17.57 -2.14 -2.75
C ARG A 101 17.56 -3.01 -1.52
N VAL A 102 16.40 -3.55 -1.18
CA VAL A 102 16.21 -4.43 -0.03
C VAL A 102 15.61 -5.75 -0.48
N ARG A 103 15.78 -6.79 0.35
CA ARG A 103 15.06 -8.05 0.23
C ARG A 103 14.19 -8.28 1.45
N VAL A 104 12.97 -8.71 1.20
CA VAL A 104 11.97 -9.12 2.21
C VAL A 104 11.54 -10.56 1.95
N ARG A 105 10.90 -11.20 2.93
CA ARG A 105 10.47 -12.62 2.87
C ARG A 105 8.96 -12.75 3.11
N PRO A 106 8.11 -12.56 2.09
CA PRO A 106 6.66 -12.53 2.28
C PRO A 106 6.07 -13.80 2.90
N ALA A 107 6.54 -14.99 2.52
CA ALA A 107 6.08 -16.25 3.10
C ALA A 107 6.44 -16.45 4.58
N ALA A 108 7.50 -15.79 5.06
CA ALA A 108 7.91 -15.83 6.45
C ALA A 108 7.19 -14.78 7.32
N ASN A 109 6.43 -13.88 6.69
CA ASN A 109 5.75 -12.78 7.36
C ASN A 109 4.36 -13.21 7.86
N THR A 110 4.34 -13.84 9.04
CA THR A 110 3.09 -14.26 9.69
C THR A 110 2.40 -13.15 10.48
N ALA A 111 2.97 -11.96 10.53
CA ALA A 111 2.38 -10.80 11.21
C ALA A 111 1.28 -10.13 10.37
N LEU A 112 1.26 -10.39 9.06
CA LEU A 112 0.34 -9.79 8.09
C LEU A 112 0.44 -8.25 8.03
N GLU A 113 1.67 -7.74 8.15
CA GLU A 113 2.03 -6.32 8.10
C GLU A 113 3.19 -6.10 7.13
N GLY A 114 3.13 -5.09 6.26
CA GLY A 114 4.03 -4.96 5.10
C GLY A 114 3.61 -5.88 3.96
N LEU A 115 4.57 -6.45 3.23
CA LEU A 115 4.32 -7.42 2.14
C LEU A 115 4.33 -8.86 2.69
N TYR A 116 3.27 -9.61 2.43
CA TYR A 116 3.14 -11.00 2.90
C TYR A 116 2.37 -11.88 1.90
N LEU A 117 2.41 -13.19 2.15
CA LEU A 117 1.62 -14.20 1.45
C LEU A 117 0.32 -14.45 2.20
N SER A 118 -0.82 -14.33 1.53
CA SER A 118 -2.10 -14.88 1.99
C SER A 118 -2.39 -16.18 1.26
N GLY A 119 -2.87 -17.18 2.00
CA GLY A 119 -3.14 -18.53 1.53
C GLY A 119 -1.92 -19.45 1.49
N PRO A 120 -2.10 -20.67 0.96
CA PRO A 120 -1.02 -21.65 0.83
C PRO A 120 0.13 -21.16 -0.06
N HIS A 121 1.34 -21.68 0.12
CA HIS A 121 2.51 -21.29 -0.67
C HIS A 121 2.31 -21.51 -2.18
N GLU A 122 1.68 -22.62 -2.53
CA GLU A 122 1.49 -23.05 -3.91
C GLU A 122 0.43 -22.24 -4.66
N THR A 123 -0.65 -21.84 -3.97
CA THR A 123 -1.85 -21.26 -4.61
C THR A 123 -2.19 -19.85 -4.15
N GLY A 124 -1.66 -19.41 -3.01
CA GLY A 124 -1.94 -18.12 -2.41
C GLY A 124 -1.45 -16.93 -3.25
N PHE A 125 -1.59 -15.73 -2.73
CA PHE A 125 -1.18 -14.52 -3.43
C PHE A 125 -0.50 -13.52 -2.49
N LEU A 126 0.28 -12.63 -3.08
CA LEU A 126 0.98 -11.60 -2.34
C LEU A 126 0.09 -10.37 -2.21
N LEU A 127 0.04 -9.80 -1.01
CA LEU A 127 -0.64 -8.55 -0.76
C LEU A 127 0.06 -7.75 0.35
N THR A 128 -0.34 -6.50 0.51
CA THR A 128 0.24 -5.60 1.52
C THR A 128 -0.79 -5.10 2.52
N GLN A 129 -0.34 -4.90 3.76
CA GLN A 129 -1.04 -4.10 4.77
C GLN A 129 -0.07 -3.07 5.35
N CYS A 130 -0.29 -1.79 5.10
CA CYS A 130 0.65 -0.74 5.50
C CYS A 130 0.16 0.13 6.66
N GLU A 131 -1.14 0.18 6.95
CA GLU A 131 -1.63 0.88 8.15
C GLU A 131 -1.40 0.04 9.41
N ALA A 132 -0.86 0.60 10.50
CA ALA A 132 -0.43 2.01 10.65
C ALA A 132 1.01 2.27 10.19
N GLU A 133 1.91 1.32 10.42
CA GLU A 133 3.35 1.52 10.29
C GLU A 133 4.01 0.36 9.52
N GLY A 134 3.26 -0.25 8.60
CA GLY A 134 3.68 -1.46 7.90
C GLY A 134 4.56 -1.22 6.68
N PHE A 135 4.62 0.01 6.16
CA PHE A 135 5.40 0.31 4.96
C PHE A 135 6.91 0.18 5.21
N ARG A 136 7.38 0.44 6.45
CA ARG A 136 8.77 0.19 6.87
C ARG A 136 9.20 -1.28 6.79
N HIS A 137 8.27 -2.22 6.66
CA HIS A 137 8.58 -3.63 6.39
C HIS A 137 8.73 -3.96 4.90
N ILE A 138 8.58 -2.97 4.01
CA ILE A 138 8.70 -3.11 2.56
C ILE A 138 9.99 -2.43 2.06
N THR A 139 10.24 -1.21 2.51
CA THR A 139 11.43 -0.42 2.16
C THR A 139 11.72 0.63 3.23
N PHE A 140 12.89 1.27 3.17
CA PHE A 140 13.21 2.42 4.03
C PHE A 140 12.38 3.65 3.65
N PHE A 141 11.72 4.27 4.63
CA PHE A 141 10.88 5.45 4.43
C PHE A 141 10.66 6.22 5.75
N PRO A 142 10.41 7.55 5.76
CA PRO A 142 9.91 8.22 6.96
C PRO A 142 8.43 7.86 7.14
N ASP A 143 8.16 6.78 7.86
CA ASP A 143 6.89 6.05 7.84
C ASP A 143 5.87 6.65 8.82
N ARG A 144 5.37 7.83 8.45
CA ARG A 144 4.45 8.68 9.21
C ARG A 144 3.48 9.40 8.29
N PRO A 145 2.24 9.69 8.72
CA PRO A 145 1.16 10.08 7.81
C PRO A 145 1.22 11.54 7.32
N ASP A 146 2.05 12.39 7.92
CA ASP A 146 2.34 13.76 7.45
C ASP A 146 3.46 13.85 6.41
N VAL A 147 4.05 12.72 5.99
CA VAL A 147 4.95 12.64 4.84
C VAL A 147 4.17 12.16 3.62
N LEU A 148 3.85 13.09 2.72
CA LEU A 148 3.07 12.83 1.51
C LEU A 148 3.97 12.75 0.29
N SER A 149 3.90 11.64 -0.46
CA SER A 149 4.71 11.42 -1.65
C SER A 149 3.86 11.00 -2.84
N ARG A 150 4.32 11.34 -4.06
CA ARG A 150 3.77 10.73 -5.28
C ARG A 150 4.49 9.41 -5.56
N TYR A 151 3.72 8.38 -5.92
CA TYR A 151 4.23 7.04 -6.11
C TYR A 151 4.21 6.66 -7.59
N THR A 152 5.33 6.14 -8.07
CA THR A 152 5.40 5.35 -9.30
C THR A 152 5.85 3.95 -8.94
N VAL A 153 5.04 2.93 -9.25
CA VAL A 153 5.30 1.55 -8.84
C VAL A 153 5.35 0.68 -10.08
N THR A 154 6.44 -0.06 -10.26
CA THR A 154 6.54 -1.10 -11.29
C THR A 154 6.68 -2.45 -10.61
N LEU A 155 5.72 -3.32 -10.87
CA LEU A 155 5.69 -4.69 -10.38
C LEU A 155 6.25 -5.63 -11.45
N ARG A 156 7.07 -6.60 -11.05
CA ARG A 156 7.63 -7.65 -11.91
C ARG A 156 7.44 -8.99 -11.24
N ALA A 157 6.99 -9.97 -12.00
CA ALA A 157 6.69 -11.28 -11.44
C ALA A 157 6.80 -12.38 -12.49
N ASP A 158 6.84 -13.63 -12.03
CA ASP A 158 6.56 -14.78 -12.89
C ASP A 158 5.10 -14.75 -13.33
N ARG A 159 4.83 -14.85 -14.64
CA ARG A 159 3.48 -14.68 -15.19
C ARG A 159 2.56 -15.86 -14.85
N GLU A 160 3.10 -17.07 -14.73
CA GLU A 160 2.28 -18.25 -14.40
C GLU A 160 1.89 -18.21 -12.92
N ARG A 161 2.79 -17.79 -12.04
CA ARG A 161 2.52 -17.69 -10.60
C ARG A 161 1.65 -16.49 -10.24
N PHE A 162 1.87 -15.35 -10.90
CA PHE A 162 1.23 -14.08 -10.59
C PHE A 162 0.67 -13.40 -11.84
N PRO A 163 -0.32 -14.00 -12.53
CA PRO A 163 -0.85 -13.45 -13.79
C PRO A 163 -1.51 -12.08 -13.63
N VAL A 164 -1.96 -11.73 -12.42
CA VAL A 164 -2.54 -10.41 -12.08
C VAL A 164 -1.55 -9.66 -11.19
N LEU A 165 -1.21 -8.43 -11.58
CA LEU A 165 -0.40 -7.48 -10.82
C LEU A 165 -1.20 -6.19 -10.65
N LEU A 166 -1.36 -5.70 -9.42
CA LEU A 166 -2.11 -4.50 -9.06
C LEU A 166 -1.31 -3.64 -8.08
N ALA A 167 -1.37 -2.33 -8.25
CA ALA A 167 -0.95 -1.36 -7.24
C ALA A 167 -1.91 -0.17 -7.24
N GLY A 168 -1.86 0.66 -6.19
CA GLY A 168 -2.62 1.91 -6.15
C GLY A 168 -2.20 2.91 -7.25
N GLY A 169 -3.12 3.79 -7.64
CA GLY A 169 -2.95 4.75 -8.74
C GLY A 169 -3.49 4.24 -10.09
N ASN A 170 -3.17 4.96 -11.17
CA ASN A 170 -3.63 4.63 -12.51
C ASN A 170 -2.63 3.68 -13.22
N PRO A 171 -3.11 2.72 -14.03
CA PRO A 171 -2.24 1.90 -14.87
C PRO A 171 -1.55 2.77 -15.94
N ASP A 172 -0.22 2.64 -16.03
CA ASP A 172 0.63 3.41 -16.96
C ASP A 172 1.37 2.51 -17.97
N GLY A 173 1.26 1.20 -17.84
CA GLY A 173 1.78 0.26 -18.83
C GLY A 173 1.92 -1.16 -18.29
N ALA A 174 2.05 -2.11 -19.20
CA ALA A 174 2.35 -3.50 -18.88
C ALA A 174 3.06 -4.18 -20.07
N GLY A 175 3.79 -5.26 -19.82
CA GLY A 175 4.50 -5.97 -20.87
C GLY A 175 5.04 -7.33 -20.46
N ALA A 176 5.49 -8.11 -21.45
CA ALA A 176 6.24 -9.33 -21.21
C ALA A 176 7.70 -9.01 -20.90
N LEU A 177 8.35 -9.89 -20.13
CA LEU A 177 9.78 -9.93 -19.89
C LEU A 177 10.32 -11.29 -20.36
N GLU A 178 11.65 -11.40 -20.44
CA GLU A 178 12.30 -12.68 -20.70
C GLU A 178 12.01 -13.70 -19.59
N GLY A 179 12.18 -15.00 -19.90
CA GLY A 179 12.07 -16.07 -18.91
C GLY A 179 10.66 -16.30 -18.34
N GLY A 180 9.60 -16.01 -19.12
CA GLY A 180 8.21 -16.25 -18.68
C GLY A 180 7.66 -15.19 -17.72
N ARG A 181 8.41 -14.11 -17.49
CA ARG A 181 8.03 -13.04 -16.57
C ARG A 181 7.22 -11.94 -17.27
N HIS A 182 6.63 -11.05 -16.49
CA HIS A 182 5.93 -9.86 -16.99
C HIS A 182 6.04 -8.70 -16.00
N TRP A 183 5.59 -7.53 -16.43
CA TRP A 183 5.55 -6.33 -15.60
C TRP A 183 4.26 -5.54 -15.78
N ALA A 184 3.91 -4.76 -14.77
CA ALA A 184 2.86 -3.74 -14.80
C ALA A 184 3.32 -2.50 -14.01
N ARG A 185 3.02 -1.31 -14.53
CA ARG A 185 3.41 -0.02 -13.95
C ARG A 185 2.18 0.81 -13.61
N PHE A 186 2.24 1.48 -12.47
CA PHE A 186 1.18 2.30 -11.91
C PHE A 186 1.74 3.66 -11.50
N VAL A 187 0.99 4.72 -11.76
CA VAL A 187 1.33 6.09 -11.39
C VAL A 187 0.18 6.68 -10.59
N ASP A 188 0.45 7.05 -9.34
CA ASP A 188 -0.50 7.79 -8.52
C ASP A 188 -0.21 9.29 -8.64
N PRO A 189 -1.13 10.08 -9.25
CA PRO A 189 -0.93 11.52 -9.41
C PRO A 189 -1.04 12.29 -8.08
N HIS A 190 -1.67 11.69 -7.06
CA HIS A 190 -1.95 12.34 -5.79
C HIS A 190 -0.85 12.00 -4.77
N PRO A 191 -0.26 13.02 -4.10
CA PRO A 191 0.58 12.77 -2.95
C PRO A 191 -0.22 12.08 -1.85
N LYS A 192 0.31 10.99 -1.29
CA LYS A 192 -0.32 10.24 -0.21
C LYS A 192 0.70 9.76 0.82
N PRO A 193 0.29 9.50 2.07
CA PRO A 193 1.12 8.86 3.07
C PRO A 193 1.40 7.39 2.73
N SER A 194 2.47 6.85 3.31
CA SER A 194 2.92 5.46 3.13
C SER A 194 1.89 4.41 3.53
N TYR A 195 1.07 4.67 4.54
CA TYR A 195 0.06 3.71 5.00
C TYR A 195 -1.02 3.38 3.96
N LEU A 196 -1.22 4.24 2.95
CA LEU A 196 -2.16 4.03 1.84
C LEU A 196 -1.54 3.31 0.64
N PHE A 197 -0.29 2.87 0.75
CA PHE A 197 0.37 2.07 -0.28
C PHE A 197 -0.23 0.67 -0.32
N ALA A 198 -0.54 0.18 -1.52
CA ALA A 198 -0.91 -1.21 -1.71
C ALA A 198 -0.34 -1.83 -2.99
N VAL A 199 -0.03 -3.13 -2.88
CA VAL A 199 0.29 -4.03 -3.98
C VAL A 199 -0.45 -5.34 -3.78
N VAL A 200 -0.95 -5.93 -4.87
CA VAL A 200 -1.50 -7.28 -4.93
C VAL A 200 -0.94 -8.00 -6.14
N ALA A 201 -0.52 -9.25 -5.97
CA ALA A 201 -0.03 -10.09 -7.07
C ALA A 201 -0.44 -11.56 -6.87
N GLY A 202 -1.18 -12.11 -7.83
CA GLY A 202 -1.82 -13.41 -7.64
C GLY A 202 -2.54 -13.96 -8.85
N ARG A 203 -3.10 -15.14 -8.69
CA ARG A 203 -4.09 -15.71 -9.61
C ARG A 203 -5.48 -15.38 -9.07
N LEU A 204 -6.07 -14.32 -9.61
CA LEU A 204 -7.37 -13.81 -9.20
C LEU A 204 -8.30 -13.72 -10.40
N GLU A 205 -9.58 -13.92 -10.16
CA GLU A 205 -10.66 -13.64 -11.10
C GLU A 205 -11.27 -12.27 -10.83
N ARG A 206 -12.06 -11.75 -11.77
CA ARG A 206 -12.60 -10.39 -11.72
C ARG A 206 -14.04 -10.32 -12.21
N ILE A 207 -14.84 -9.55 -11.48
CA ILE A 207 -16.05 -8.91 -12.00
C ILE A 207 -15.81 -7.41 -12.12
N GLU A 208 -16.38 -6.79 -13.15
CA GLU A 208 -16.14 -5.39 -13.47
C GLU A 208 -17.41 -4.64 -13.88
N ARG A 209 -17.37 -3.31 -13.74
CA ARG A 209 -18.42 -2.41 -14.20
C ARG A 209 -17.83 -1.08 -14.64
N ASP A 210 -18.35 -0.53 -15.73
CA ASP A 210 -18.10 0.86 -16.12
C ASP A 210 -18.96 1.81 -15.31
N TYR A 211 -18.34 2.85 -14.76
CA TYR A 211 -19.00 3.91 -14.03
C TYR A 211 -18.62 5.27 -14.62
N VAL A 212 -19.55 6.22 -14.57
CA VAL A 212 -19.31 7.61 -14.95
C VAL A 212 -19.71 8.48 -13.77
N THR A 213 -18.76 9.24 -13.24
CA THR A 213 -18.99 10.17 -12.14
C THR A 213 -19.94 11.30 -12.56
N ALA A 214 -20.52 12.01 -11.59
CA ALA A 214 -21.39 13.16 -11.87
C ALA A 214 -20.70 14.28 -12.68
N ASP A 215 -19.37 14.39 -12.64
CA ASP A 215 -18.58 15.32 -13.45
C ASP A 215 -18.06 14.75 -14.79
N GLY A 216 -18.47 13.52 -15.14
CA GLY A 216 -18.23 12.93 -16.46
C GLY A 216 -16.93 12.14 -16.61
N ARG A 217 -16.19 11.86 -15.52
CA ARG A 217 -15.03 10.97 -15.55
C ARG A 217 -15.49 9.52 -15.70
N ALA A 218 -14.92 8.82 -16.68
CA ALA A 218 -15.05 7.37 -16.78
C ALA A 218 -14.15 6.68 -15.75
N VAL A 219 -14.72 5.75 -14.99
CA VAL A 219 -14.04 4.97 -13.96
C VAL A 219 -14.36 3.48 -14.19
N LYS A 220 -13.34 2.62 -14.19
CA LYS A 220 -13.55 1.17 -14.20
C LYS A 220 -13.56 0.64 -12.76
N LEU A 221 -14.69 0.08 -12.34
CA LEU A 221 -14.84 -0.59 -11.04
C LEU A 221 -14.50 -2.07 -11.20
N ASN A 222 -13.69 -2.61 -10.29
CA ASN A 222 -13.21 -3.98 -10.34
C ASN A 222 -13.25 -4.60 -8.95
N ILE A 223 -13.85 -5.78 -8.83
CA ILE A 223 -13.67 -6.65 -7.65
C ILE A 223 -12.89 -7.88 -8.06
N TRP A 224 -11.84 -8.19 -7.29
CA TRP A 224 -10.97 -9.33 -7.48
C TRP A 224 -11.10 -10.30 -6.32
N ALA A 225 -11.12 -11.59 -6.62
CA ALA A 225 -11.15 -12.66 -5.63
C ALA A 225 -10.58 -13.95 -6.23
N GLU A 226 -10.37 -14.98 -5.41
CA GLU A 226 -10.12 -16.33 -5.90
C GLU A 226 -11.34 -16.88 -6.67
N ALA A 227 -11.10 -17.86 -7.55
CA ALA A 227 -12.09 -18.36 -8.51
C ALA A 227 -13.36 -18.95 -7.85
N ASP A 228 -13.23 -19.53 -6.66
CA ASP A 228 -14.33 -20.09 -5.88
C ASP A 228 -15.09 -19.04 -5.04
N ALA A 229 -14.64 -17.78 -5.07
CA ALA A 229 -15.21 -16.68 -4.32
C ALA A 229 -15.84 -15.60 -5.21
N ILE A 230 -15.33 -15.41 -6.43
CA ILE A 230 -15.67 -14.24 -7.27
C ILE A 230 -17.17 -14.09 -7.57
N ASP A 231 -17.89 -15.19 -7.77
CA ASP A 231 -19.34 -15.17 -8.05
C ASP A 231 -20.17 -14.63 -6.88
N ARG A 232 -19.61 -14.63 -5.66
CA ARG A 232 -20.26 -14.07 -4.46
C ARG A 232 -19.97 -12.58 -4.25
N CYS A 233 -19.20 -11.94 -5.13
CA CYS A 233 -18.83 -10.52 -5.01
C CYS A 233 -19.82 -9.55 -5.67
N HIS A 234 -20.86 -10.03 -6.36
CA HIS A 234 -21.76 -9.16 -7.12
C HIS A 234 -22.46 -8.10 -6.25
N TYR A 235 -22.89 -8.47 -5.04
CA TYR A 235 -23.52 -7.52 -4.13
C TYR A 235 -22.56 -6.41 -3.70
N ALA A 236 -21.29 -6.73 -3.46
CA ALA A 236 -20.28 -5.73 -3.11
C ALA A 236 -20.02 -4.76 -4.27
N LEU A 237 -20.03 -5.22 -5.52
CA LEU A 237 -19.89 -4.35 -6.70
C LEU A 237 -21.07 -3.38 -6.82
N ASP A 238 -22.28 -3.87 -6.56
CA ASP A 238 -23.47 -3.02 -6.51
C ASP A 238 -23.43 -2.02 -5.35
N ALA A 239 -22.97 -2.45 -4.17
CA ALA A 239 -22.82 -1.58 -3.00
C ALA A 239 -21.79 -0.46 -3.23
N LEU A 240 -20.67 -0.77 -3.89
CA LEU A 240 -19.65 0.21 -4.26
C LEU A 240 -20.26 1.29 -5.16
N GLU A 241 -20.97 0.91 -6.23
CA GLU A 241 -21.60 1.90 -7.11
C GLU A 241 -22.64 2.77 -6.36
N ARG A 242 -23.42 2.18 -5.45
CA ARG A 242 -24.36 2.94 -4.62
C ARG A 242 -23.64 3.93 -3.70
N ALA A 243 -22.53 3.52 -3.08
CA ALA A 243 -21.71 4.39 -2.24
C ALA A 243 -21.13 5.56 -3.04
N MET A 244 -20.62 5.30 -4.25
CA MET A 244 -20.15 6.35 -5.18
C MET A 244 -21.23 7.37 -5.48
N ARG A 245 -22.39 6.91 -5.94
CA ARG A 245 -23.54 7.79 -6.26
C ARG A 245 -24.01 8.58 -5.06
N TRP A 246 -24.01 7.96 -3.87
CA TRP A 246 -24.43 8.61 -2.65
C TRP A 246 -23.49 9.76 -2.26
N ASP A 247 -22.17 9.54 -2.30
CA ASP A 247 -21.18 10.58 -1.94
C ASP A 247 -21.21 11.76 -2.93
N GLU A 248 -21.45 11.47 -4.21
CA GLU A 248 -21.68 12.49 -5.23
C GLU A 248 -22.94 13.33 -4.96
N GLN A 249 -24.06 12.69 -4.64
CA GLN A 249 -25.34 13.37 -4.43
C GLN A 249 -25.40 14.14 -3.11
N VAL A 250 -24.84 13.58 -2.05
CA VAL A 250 -24.96 14.11 -0.68
C VAL A 250 -23.85 15.11 -0.38
N TYR A 251 -22.62 14.82 -0.79
CA TYR A 251 -21.45 15.64 -0.47
C TYR A 251 -20.76 16.28 -1.68
N GLY A 252 -21.20 15.99 -2.91
CA GLY A 252 -20.58 16.55 -4.13
C GLY A 252 -19.19 15.96 -4.41
N ARG A 253 -18.92 14.75 -3.92
CA ARG A 253 -17.59 14.14 -3.90
C ARG A 253 -17.45 13.08 -4.99
N ASN A 254 -16.89 13.50 -6.13
CA ASN A 254 -16.57 12.58 -7.24
C ASN A 254 -15.26 11.81 -6.97
N TYR A 255 -15.15 10.61 -7.53
CA TYR A 255 -13.91 9.84 -7.56
C TYR A 255 -12.88 10.44 -8.53
N ASP A 256 -11.59 10.25 -8.23
CA ASP A 256 -10.48 11.03 -8.80
C ASP A 256 -9.42 10.22 -9.56
N LEU A 257 -9.56 8.89 -9.63
CA LEU A 257 -8.71 8.00 -10.45
C LEU A 257 -9.52 7.32 -11.57
N ASP A 258 -8.83 6.65 -12.48
CA ASP A 258 -9.43 6.01 -13.66
C ASP A 258 -9.92 4.58 -13.38
N VAL A 259 -9.40 3.96 -12.32
CA VAL A 259 -9.75 2.61 -11.88
C VAL A 259 -9.97 2.59 -10.37
N PHE A 260 -10.96 1.82 -9.91
CA PHE A 260 -11.16 1.49 -8.50
C PHE A 260 -11.09 -0.02 -8.36
N HIS A 261 -10.11 -0.52 -7.60
CA HIS A 261 -9.97 -1.94 -7.32
C HIS A 261 -10.38 -2.26 -5.88
N VAL A 262 -11.07 -3.39 -5.71
CA VAL A 262 -11.31 -4.06 -4.44
C VAL A 262 -10.77 -5.48 -4.55
N VAL A 263 -10.01 -5.95 -3.56
CA VAL A 263 -9.48 -7.32 -3.52
C VAL A 263 -9.97 -8.02 -2.26
N ALA A 264 -10.57 -9.21 -2.41
CA ALA A 264 -10.92 -10.09 -1.29
C ALA A 264 -9.73 -10.97 -0.89
N THR A 265 -9.51 -11.12 0.41
CA THR A 265 -8.52 -12.04 0.99
C THR A 265 -9.06 -12.72 2.24
N HIS A 266 -8.57 -13.93 2.56
CA HIS A 266 -8.93 -14.66 3.78
C HIS A 266 -7.99 -14.33 4.95
N ASP A 267 -6.73 -13.99 4.69
CA ASP A 267 -5.76 -13.63 5.73
C ASP A 267 -5.62 -12.11 5.81
N PHE A 268 -6.40 -11.51 6.71
CA PHE A 268 -6.37 -10.07 6.95
C PHE A 268 -6.68 -9.79 8.42
N ASN A 269 -5.79 -9.07 9.12
CA ASN A 269 -5.97 -8.74 10.54
C ASN A 269 -7.15 -7.78 10.77
N MET A 270 -7.41 -6.90 9.80
CA MET A 270 -8.46 -5.89 9.85
C MET A 270 -9.71 -6.35 9.07
N GLY A 271 -10.77 -5.52 9.09
CA GLY A 271 -11.95 -5.79 8.29
C GLY A 271 -11.72 -5.48 6.81
N ALA A 272 -11.27 -4.27 6.53
CA ALA A 272 -10.83 -3.83 5.22
C ALA A 272 -9.82 -2.68 5.40
N MET A 273 -9.28 -2.20 4.27
CA MET A 273 -8.27 -1.15 4.23
C MET A 273 -8.46 -0.27 2.99
N GLU A 274 -8.44 1.05 3.19
CA GLU A 274 -8.80 2.09 2.22
C GLU A 274 -7.69 2.47 1.23
N ASN A 275 -6.75 1.57 0.92
CA ASN A 275 -5.58 1.92 0.12
C ASN A 275 -5.99 2.59 -1.20
N LYS A 276 -5.40 3.76 -1.52
CA LYS A 276 -5.89 4.64 -2.59
C LYS A 276 -5.94 3.93 -3.95
N GLY A 277 -7.17 3.60 -4.39
CA GLY A 277 -7.45 2.93 -5.67
C GLY A 277 -7.30 1.40 -5.67
N LEU A 278 -6.92 0.80 -4.53
CA LEU A 278 -6.74 -0.65 -4.37
C LEU A 278 -7.13 -1.07 -2.94
N ASN A 279 -8.42 -1.00 -2.63
CA ASN A 279 -8.89 -1.40 -1.31
C ASN A 279 -8.75 -2.92 -1.13
N ILE A 280 -8.36 -3.36 0.06
CA ILE A 280 -8.17 -4.78 0.39
C ILE A 280 -9.12 -5.14 1.52
N PHE A 281 -9.90 -6.21 1.34
CA PHE A 281 -10.98 -6.61 2.24
C PHE A 281 -10.74 -8.02 2.74
N ASN A 282 -11.02 -8.24 4.02
CA ASN A 282 -11.33 -9.58 4.49
C ASN A 282 -12.59 -10.07 3.75
N ALA A 283 -12.52 -11.27 3.16
CA ALA A 283 -13.57 -11.85 2.34
C ALA A 283 -14.93 -11.91 3.06
N LYS A 284 -14.94 -12.03 4.39
CA LYS A 284 -16.17 -11.96 5.21
C LYS A 284 -16.99 -10.70 4.96
N TYR A 285 -16.35 -9.58 4.59
CA TYR A 285 -17.00 -8.29 4.37
C TYR A 285 -17.24 -7.99 2.89
N LEU A 286 -17.11 -9.00 2.01
CA LEU A 286 -17.29 -8.84 0.57
C LEU A 286 -18.18 -9.91 -0.05
N LEU A 287 -18.06 -11.15 0.41
CA LEU A 287 -18.77 -12.29 -0.18
C LEU A 287 -20.20 -12.38 0.35
N ALA A 288 -21.17 -12.43 -0.56
CA ALA A 288 -22.59 -12.64 -0.23
C ALA A 288 -23.23 -13.68 -1.16
N ASP A 289 -24.06 -14.54 -0.58
CA ASP A 289 -24.81 -15.59 -1.26
C ASP A 289 -26.25 -15.61 -0.72
N PRO A 290 -27.29 -15.50 -1.58
CA PRO A 290 -28.68 -15.44 -1.14
C PRO A 290 -29.16 -16.64 -0.31
N ASP A 291 -28.54 -17.82 -0.48
CA ASP A 291 -28.92 -19.05 0.22
C ASP A 291 -28.26 -19.18 1.59
N SER A 292 -27.20 -18.41 1.88
CA SER A 292 -26.38 -18.56 3.10
C SER A 292 -26.02 -17.27 3.83
N THR A 293 -26.23 -16.10 3.22
CA THR A 293 -25.96 -14.79 3.82
C THR A 293 -27.23 -14.17 4.38
N THR A 294 -27.19 -13.79 5.65
CA THR A 294 -28.30 -13.16 6.35
C THR A 294 -28.48 -11.68 5.95
N ASP A 295 -29.68 -11.14 6.15
CA ASP A 295 -29.95 -9.71 5.92
C ASP A 295 -29.00 -8.78 6.69
N GLU A 296 -28.56 -9.18 7.88
CA GLU A 296 -27.63 -8.40 8.69
C GLU A 296 -26.22 -8.40 8.06
N GLU A 297 -25.76 -9.54 7.56
CA GLU A 297 -24.49 -9.64 6.85
C GLU A 297 -24.50 -8.84 5.55
N TYR A 298 -25.60 -8.86 4.78
CA TYR A 298 -25.76 -7.99 3.62
C TYR A 298 -25.62 -6.50 3.98
N ARG A 299 -26.31 -6.03 5.02
CA ARG A 299 -26.17 -4.64 5.50
C ARG A 299 -24.74 -4.34 5.94
N HIS A 300 -24.06 -5.31 6.53
CA HIS A 300 -22.70 -5.13 7.00
C HIS A 300 -21.69 -5.03 5.85
N ILE A 301 -21.83 -5.87 4.82
CA ILE A 301 -21.05 -5.76 3.58
C ILE A 301 -21.24 -4.38 2.95
N GLU A 302 -22.48 -3.93 2.82
CA GLU A 302 -22.77 -2.59 2.28
C GLU A 302 -22.13 -1.48 3.11
N ALA A 303 -22.22 -1.56 4.45
CA ALA A 303 -21.62 -0.58 5.35
C ALA A 303 -20.09 -0.54 5.24
N VAL A 304 -19.41 -1.69 5.19
CA VAL A 304 -17.94 -1.74 5.09
C VAL A 304 -17.49 -1.28 3.70
N VAL A 305 -18.11 -1.76 2.61
CA VAL A 305 -17.79 -1.29 1.25
C VAL A 305 -17.95 0.23 1.12
N ALA A 306 -19.03 0.79 1.68
CA ALA A 306 -19.25 2.22 1.68
C ALA A 306 -18.22 2.96 2.54
N HIS A 307 -17.90 2.46 3.74
CA HIS A 307 -16.90 3.02 4.64
C HIS A 307 -15.54 3.19 3.94
N GLU A 308 -15.03 2.12 3.33
CA GLU A 308 -13.74 2.16 2.63
C GLU A 308 -13.76 3.06 1.39
N TYR A 309 -14.90 3.18 0.71
CA TYR A 309 -15.05 4.14 -0.38
C TYR A 309 -15.04 5.59 0.13
N PHE A 310 -15.76 5.89 1.22
CA PHE A 310 -15.83 7.25 1.76
C PHE A 310 -14.48 7.75 2.28
N HIS A 311 -13.62 6.85 2.76
CA HIS A 311 -12.22 7.16 3.09
C HIS A 311 -11.44 7.75 1.91
N ASN A 312 -11.87 7.55 0.65
CA ASN A 312 -11.27 8.22 -0.51
C ASN A 312 -11.20 9.75 -0.33
N TRP A 313 -12.18 10.33 0.36
CA TRP A 313 -12.17 11.74 0.73
C TRP A 313 -11.72 11.98 2.18
N SER A 314 -12.35 11.33 3.15
CA SER A 314 -12.07 11.47 4.59
C SER A 314 -11.06 10.42 5.07
N GLY A 315 -9.78 10.62 4.77
CA GLY A 315 -8.70 9.67 5.06
C GLY A 315 -7.60 9.78 4.00
N ASN A 316 -7.99 9.72 2.73
CA ASN A 316 -7.03 9.70 1.63
C ASN A 316 -6.74 11.10 1.08
N ARG A 317 -7.78 11.81 0.60
CA ARG A 317 -7.61 13.18 0.07
C ARG A 317 -7.28 14.20 1.16
N VAL A 318 -7.83 13.99 2.35
CA VAL A 318 -7.46 14.70 3.57
C VAL A 318 -7.09 13.63 4.59
N THR A 319 -5.81 13.57 4.95
CA THR A 319 -5.25 12.54 5.85
C THR A 319 -4.88 13.09 7.23
N CYS A 320 -4.56 12.19 8.15
CA CYS A 320 -4.08 12.49 9.49
C CYS A 320 -2.68 13.12 9.47
N ARG A 321 -2.43 14.10 10.35
CA ARG A 321 -1.08 14.64 10.60
C ARG A 321 -0.20 13.67 11.38
N ASP A 322 -0.81 12.95 12.31
CA ASP A 322 -0.16 11.96 13.17
C ASP A 322 -1.22 10.96 13.63
N TRP A 323 -0.77 9.80 14.13
CA TRP A 323 -1.66 8.71 14.52
C TRP A 323 -2.57 9.02 15.72
N PHE A 324 -2.31 10.07 16.50
CA PHE A 324 -3.25 10.52 17.53
C PHE A 324 -4.51 11.16 16.92
N GLN A 325 -4.47 11.55 15.64
CA GLN A 325 -5.60 12.07 14.90
C GLN A 325 -6.40 10.96 14.20
N LEU A 326 -6.23 9.68 14.56
CA LEU A 326 -6.91 8.56 13.89
C LEU A 326 -8.42 8.76 13.80
N SER A 327 -9.07 9.25 14.86
CA SER A 327 -10.52 9.51 14.88
C SER A 327 -10.99 10.67 13.98
N LEU A 328 -10.07 11.39 13.32
CA LEU A 328 -10.40 12.38 12.30
C LEU A 328 -10.89 11.73 11.00
N LYS A 329 -10.30 10.58 10.63
CA LYS A 329 -10.69 9.82 9.46
C LYS A 329 -11.82 8.85 9.80
#